data_AF-A0A0E0DYR2-F1
#
_entry.id   AF-A0A0E0DYR2-F1
#
_cell.length_a   1.000
_cell.length_b   1.000
_cell.length_c   1.000
_cell.angle_alpha   90.00
_cell.angle_beta   90.00
_cell.angle_gamma   90.00
#
_symmetry.space_group_name_H-M   'P 1'
#
loop_
_entity.id
_entity.type
_entity.pdbx_description
1 polymer ?
#
loop_
_entity_poly.entity_id
_entity_poly.type
_entity_poly.pdbx_seq_one_letter_code
_entity_poly.pdbx_strand_id
1 'polypeptide(L)'
;MDGSSLKSAQLLEQMRLHMATDAGKDIAKKVGLVYQFNIAPKKIGVDEEIFVVDLRKGEVTKGPYDGKPDATFSFTDSDFLSIALGKMNPQIAFIRGAIKIKGSISAAQKFTPDIFPKPSKL
;
A
#
# COMPACT_ATOMS: atom_id res chain seq x y z
N MET A 1 2.07 8.59 11.42
CA MET A 1 3.17 7.99 10.63
C MET A 1 4.52 8.65 10.95
N ASP A 2 4.64 9.16 12.18
CA ASP A 2 5.67 10.09 12.56
C ASP A 2 7.05 9.42 12.63
N GLY A 3 8.07 10.18 12.24
CA GLY A 3 9.47 9.72 12.24
C GLY A 3 9.89 8.90 11.02
N SER A 4 9.03 8.65 10.03
CA SER A 4 9.46 8.10 8.73
C SER A 4 10.08 9.17 7.85
N SER A 5 11.15 8.82 7.12
CA SER A 5 11.74 9.66 6.07
C SER A 5 11.23 9.33 4.66
N LEU A 6 10.40 8.28 4.54
CA LEU A 6 9.89 7.81 3.26
C LEU A 6 8.77 8.71 2.74
N LYS A 7 8.77 8.96 1.43
CA LYS A 7 7.68 9.73 0.79
C LYS A 7 6.39 8.93 0.74
N SER A 8 6.49 7.60 0.62
CA SER A 8 5.36 6.67 0.72
C SER A 8 4.61 6.79 2.05
N ALA A 9 5.31 7.07 3.16
CA ALA A 9 4.66 7.28 4.45
C ALA A 9 3.71 8.48 4.42
N GLN A 10 4.05 9.56 3.72
CA GLN A 10 3.13 10.70 3.56
C GLN A 10 1.88 10.30 2.76
N LEU A 11 2.04 9.52 1.68
CA LEU A 11 0.92 9.04 0.87
C LEU A 11 0.03 8.06 1.66
N LEU A 12 0.62 7.19 2.46
CA LEU A 12 -0.12 6.29 3.34
C LEU A 12 -0.88 7.07 4.43
N GLU A 13 -0.36 8.19 4.91
CA GLU A 13 -1.09 9.04 5.86
C GLU A 13 -2.30 9.69 5.19
N GLN A 14 -2.15 10.17 3.94
CA GLN A 14 -3.28 10.64 3.16
C GLN A 14 -4.31 9.54 2.93
N MET A 15 -3.86 8.31 2.68
CA MET A 15 -4.76 7.15 2.59
C MET A 15 -5.49 6.91 3.91
N ARG A 16 -4.81 6.98 5.07
CA ARG A 16 -5.42 6.85 6.40
C ARG A 16 -6.55 7.86 6.60
N LEU A 17 -6.29 9.12 6.25
CA LEU A 17 -7.29 10.19 6.33
C LEU A 17 -8.45 9.94 5.36
N HIS A 18 -8.16 9.49 4.14
CA HIS A 18 -9.17 9.15 3.14
C HIS A 18 -10.10 8.02 3.61
N MET A 19 -9.57 6.97 4.25
CA MET A 19 -10.35 5.85 4.79
C MET A 19 -11.37 6.27 5.86
N ALA A 20 -11.17 7.41 6.53
CA ALA A 20 -12.14 7.95 7.49
C ALA A 20 -13.36 8.63 6.82
N THR A 21 -13.25 8.98 5.53
CA THR A 21 -14.35 9.56 4.75
C THR A 21 -15.34 8.51 4.27
N ASP A 22 -16.57 8.90 3.89
CA ASP A 22 -17.57 7.94 3.40
C ASP A 22 -17.13 7.26 2.09
N ALA A 23 -16.47 8.00 1.19
CA ALA A 23 -15.89 7.43 -0.03
C ALA A 23 -14.82 6.37 0.29
N GLY A 24 -13.95 6.65 1.28
CA GLY A 24 -12.94 5.70 1.72
C GLY A 24 -13.55 4.45 2.38
N LYS A 25 -14.59 4.62 3.21
CA LYS A 25 -15.33 3.49 3.81
C LYS A 25 -15.99 2.61 2.75
N ASP A 26 -16.53 3.20 1.68
CA ASP A 26 -17.13 2.44 0.58
C ASP A 26 -16.11 1.62 -0.19
N ILE A 27 -14.91 2.16 -0.42
CA ILE A 27 -13.77 1.42 -0.98
C ILE A 27 -13.37 0.29 -0.04
N ALA A 28 -13.20 0.57 1.25
CA ALA A 28 -12.81 -0.40 2.26
C ALA A 28 -13.77 -1.60 2.29
N LYS A 29 -15.09 -1.35 2.31
CA LYS A 29 -16.13 -2.39 2.26
C LYS A 29 -16.09 -3.23 0.99
N LYS A 30 -15.82 -2.63 -0.17
CA LYS A 30 -15.74 -3.34 -1.46
C LYS A 30 -14.55 -4.29 -1.53
N VAL A 31 -13.40 -3.88 -0.98
CA VAL A 31 -12.18 -4.69 -1.03
C VAL A 31 -12.14 -5.69 0.13
N GLY A 32 -12.31 -5.23 1.37
CA GLY A 32 -12.47 -6.08 2.56
C GLY A 32 -11.26 -6.97 2.91
N LEU A 33 -10.05 -6.54 2.59
CA LEU A 33 -8.81 -7.31 2.75
C LEU A 33 -7.78 -6.56 3.61
N VAL A 34 -6.82 -7.31 4.14
CA VAL A 34 -5.69 -6.79 4.91
C VAL A 34 -4.42 -6.97 4.10
N TYR A 35 -3.69 -5.87 3.90
CA TYR A 35 -2.42 -5.86 3.19
C TYR A 35 -1.29 -5.40 4.10
N GLN A 36 -0.12 -6.01 3.95
CA GLN A 36 1.11 -5.51 4.54
C GLN A 36 2.02 -4.96 3.45
N PHE A 37 2.57 -3.77 3.65
CA PHE A 37 3.57 -3.16 2.79
C PHE A 37 4.90 -3.10 3.49
N ASN A 38 5.89 -3.70 2.87
CA ASN A 38 7.29 -3.57 3.24
C ASN A 38 7.94 -2.59 2.27
N ILE A 39 8.27 -1.40 2.74
CA ILE A 39 8.76 -0.32 1.88
C ILE A 39 10.22 -0.04 2.21
N ALA A 40 11.10 -0.33 1.26
CA ALA A 40 12.52 -0.05 1.40
C ALA A 40 12.85 1.35 0.87
N PRO A 41 13.75 2.11 1.52
CA PRO A 41 14.20 3.40 1.00
C PRO A 41 14.91 3.29 -0.35
N LYS A 42 15.66 2.20 -0.58
CA LYS A 42 16.46 2.00 -1.82
C LYS A 42 16.46 0.58 -2.37
N LYS A 43 16.53 -0.44 -1.50
CA LYS A 43 16.67 -1.83 -1.93
C LYS A 43 15.75 -2.72 -1.10
N ILE A 44 14.86 -3.45 -1.78
CA ILE A 44 13.93 -4.41 -1.14
C ILE A 44 14.71 -5.34 -0.20
N GLY A 45 14.23 -5.48 1.03
CA GLY A 45 14.83 -6.28 2.10
C GLY A 45 15.87 -5.55 2.96
N VAL A 46 16.12 -4.26 2.74
CA VAL A 46 17.07 -3.45 3.51
C VAL A 46 16.37 -2.23 4.10
N ASP A 47 16.47 -2.05 5.42
CA ASP A 47 15.89 -0.94 6.18
C ASP A 47 14.42 -0.68 5.85
N GLU A 48 13.63 -1.75 5.74
CA GLU A 48 12.22 -1.66 5.37
C GLU A 48 11.40 -1.06 6.50
N GLU A 49 10.59 -0.06 6.17
CA GLU A 49 9.47 0.33 7.02
C GLU A 49 8.25 -0.51 6.67
N ILE A 50 7.59 -1.05 7.70
CA ILE A 50 6.40 -1.89 7.52
C ILE A 50 5.16 -1.08 7.84
N PHE A 51 4.16 -1.18 6.97
CA PHE A 51 2.85 -0.59 7.13
C PHE A 51 1.77 -1.64 6.89
N VAL A 52 0.64 -1.48 7.59
CA VAL A 52 -0.55 -2.30 7.40
C VAL A 52 -1.66 -1.43 6.87
N VAL A 53 -2.35 -1.94 5.85
CA VAL A 53 -3.59 -1.40 5.32
C VAL A 53 -4.68 -2.42 5.60
N ASP A 54 -5.47 -2.19 6.65
CA ASP A 54 -6.59 -3.03 7.04
C ASP A 54 -7.88 -2.43 6.50
N LEU A 55 -8.30 -2.86 5.31
CA LEU A 55 -9.56 -2.41 4.70
C LEU A 55 -10.79 -3.09 5.29
N ARG A 56 -10.63 -4.07 6.18
CA ARG A 56 -11.76 -4.62 6.95
C ARG A 56 -12.17 -3.63 8.04
N LYS A 57 -11.19 -2.94 8.62
CA LYS A 57 -11.40 -1.89 9.64
C LYS A 57 -11.40 -0.47 9.08
N GLY A 58 -10.87 -0.26 7.88
CA GLY A 58 -10.64 1.08 7.32
C GLY A 58 -9.46 1.79 7.98
N GLU A 59 -8.44 1.04 8.40
CA GLU A 59 -7.29 1.55 9.17
C GLU A 59 -6.00 1.42 8.37
N VAL A 60 -5.08 2.36 8.59
CA VAL A 60 -3.71 2.29 8.10
C VAL A 60 -2.76 2.57 9.26
N THR A 61 -1.86 1.63 9.55
CA THR A 61 -0.96 1.69 10.71
C THR A 61 0.49 1.41 10.31
N LYS A 62 1.43 1.90 11.12
CA LYS A 62 2.85 1.57 11.00
C LYS A 62 3.18 0.40 11.93
N GLY A 63 4.00 -0.53 11.46
CA GLY A 63 4.35 -1.77 12.16
C GLY A 63 3.89 -3.01 11.39
N PRO A 64 4.33 -4.21 11.81
CA PRO A 64 3.86 -5.47 11.24
C PRO A 64 2.40 -5.73 11.59
N TYR A 65 1.71 -6.54 10.78
CA TYR A 65 0.38 -7.02 11.14
C TYR A 65 0.50 -8.14 12.18
N ASP A 66 -0.28 -8.08 13.26
CA ASP A 66 -0.30 -9.10 14.32
C ASP A 66 -0.88 -10.45 13.86
N GLY A 67 -1.44 -10.52 12.65
CA GLY A 67 -1.98 -11.73 12.06
C GLY A 67 -1.35 -12.06 10.70
N LYS A 68 -2.03 -12.95 9.95
CA LYS A 68 -1.66 -13.24 8.57
C LYS A 68 -2.37 -12.25 7.62
N PRO A 69 -1.64 -11.36 6.92
CA PRO A 69 -2.25 -10.51 5.90
C PRO A 69 -2.69 -11.36 4.70
N ASP A 70 -3.68 -10.87 3.94
CA ASP A 70 -4.16 -11.54 2.73
C ASP A 70 -3.08 -11.52 1.63
N ALA A 71 -2.36 -10.40 1.52
CA ALA A 71 -1.15 -10.29 0.72
C ALA A 71 -0.13 -9.33 1.36
N THR A 72 1.15 -9.62 1.11
CA THR A 72 2.27 -8.75 1.47
C THR A 72 2.94 -8.28 0.19
N PHE A 73 3.17 -6.97 0.10
CA PHE A 73 3.93 -6.37 -0.98
C PHE A 73 5.27 -5.87 -0.45
N SER A 74 6.33 -6.06 -1.24
CA SER A 74 7.64 -5.48 -0.95
C SER A 74 8.13 -4.71 -2.17
N PHE A 75 8.53 -3.46 -1.98
CA PHE A 75 8.95 -2.56 -3.05
C PHE A 75 9.81 -1.44 -2.51
N THR A 76 10.46 -0.67 -3.38
CA THR A 76 11.16 0.55 -2.96
C THR A 76 10.17 1.71 -2.79
N ASP A 77 10.56 2.74 -2.03
CA ASP A 77 9.79 3.97 -1.85
C ASP A 77 9.44 4.61 -3.21
N SER A 78 10.41 4.62 -4.14
CA SER A 78 10.21 5.16 -5.48
C SER A 78 9.23 4.33 -6.32
N ASP A 79 9.35 3.00 -6.28
CA ASP A 79 8.48 2.10 -7.04
C ASP A 79 7.04 2.17 -6.51
N PHE A 80 6.87 2.22 -5.18
CA PHE A 80 5.56 2.41 -4.56
C PHE A 80 4.85 3.64 -5.10
N LEU A 81 5.50 4.80 -5.04
CA LEU A 81 4.92 6.06 -5.49
C LEU A 81 4.61 6.01 -6.98
N SER A 82 5.46 5.38 -7.77
CA SER A 82 5.24 5.24 -9.21
C SER A 82 4.01 4.38 -9.49
N ILE A 83 3.77 3.33 -8.72
CA ILE A 83 2.59 2.47 -8.83
C ILE A 83 1.33 3.19 -8.32
N ALA A 84 1.40 3.79 -7.14
CA ALA A 84 0.26 4.46 -6.51
C ALA A 84 -0.21 5.69 -7.33
N LEU A 85 0.71 6.37 -8.02
CA LEU A 85 0.41 7.47 -8.93
C LEU A 85 0.05 7.02 -10.35
N GLY A 86 -0.03 5.70 -10.61
CA GLY A 86 -0.35 5.13 -11.92
C GLY A 86 0.73 5.32 -13.00
N LYS A 87 1.94 5.75 -12.63
CA LYS A 87 3.09 5.92 -13.53
C LYS A 87 3.75 4.59 -13.90
N MET A 88 3.58 3.58 -13.06
CA MET A 88 4.09 2.23 -13.27
C MET A 88 2.97 1.21 -13.16
N ASN A 89 2.88 0.30 -14.13
CA ASN A 89 1.90 -0.78 -14.07
C ASN A 89 2.36 -1.84 -13.04
N PRO A 90 1.53 -2.19 -12.03
CA PRO A 90 1.92 -3.10 -10.95
C PRO A 90 2.18 -4.53 -11.43
N GLN A 91 1.48 -5.01 -12.45
CA GLN A 91 1.70 -6.36 -12.99
C GLN A 91 3.06 -6.47 -13.67
N ILE A 92 3.42 -5.46 -14.47
CA ILE A 92 4.74 -5.39 -15.12
C ILE A 92 5.85 -5.22 -14.07
N ALA A 93 5.62 -4.41 -13.04
CA ALA A 93 6.56 -4.23 -11.94
C ALA A 93 6.84 -5.56 -11.22
N PHE A 94 5.82 -6.41 -11.03
CA PHE A 94 5.97 -7.72 -10.42
C PHE A 94 6.80 -8.66 -11.29
N ILE A 95 6.46 -8.77 -12.57
CA ILE A 95 7.19 -9.61 -13.53
C ILE A 95 8.67 -9.24 -13.62
N ARG A 96 9.00 -7.95 -13.52
CA ARG A 96 10.38 -7.43 -13.56
C ARG A 96 11.09 -7.48 -12.21
N GLY A 97 10.43 -7.92 -11.14
CA GLY A 97 11.00 -7.99 -9.79
C GLY A 97 11.14 -6.66 -9.05
N ALA A 98 10.56 -5.58 -9.58
CA ALA A 98 10.50 -4.27 -8.91
C ALA A 98 9.52 -4.26 -7.74
N ILE A 99 8.52 -5.17 -7.76
CA ILE A 99 7.72 -5.50 -6.59
C ILE A 99 7.77 -7.01 -6.34
N LYS A 100 7.74 -7.40 -5.07
CA LYS A 100 7.56 -8.78 -4.63
C LYS A 100 6.20 -8.90 -3.96
N ILE A 101 5.51 -10.01 -4.24
CA ILE A 101 4.20 -10.30 -3.66
C ILE A 101 4.30 -11.65 -2.94
N LYS A 102 3.82 -11.71 -1.70
CA LYS A 102 3.60 -12.94 -0.94
C LYS A 102 2.13 -13.02 -0.53
N GLY A 103 1.64 -14.22 -0.27
CA GLY A 103 0.24 -14.46 0.07
C GLY A 103 -0.62 -14.71 -1.16
N SER A 104 -1.88 -14.25 -1.14
CA SER A 104 -2.83 -14.52 -2.22
C SER A 104 -2.64 -13.57 -3.41
N ILE A 105 -2.39 -14.14 -4.59
CA ILE A 105 -2.32 -13.36 -5.84
C ILE A 105 -3.66 -12.72 -6.19
N SER A 106 -4.78 -13.41 -5.95
CA SER A 106 -6.11 -12.85 -6.19
C SER A 106 -6.43 -11.69 -5.24
N ALA A 107 -5.95 -11.75 -4.00
CA ALA A 107 -6.02 -10.61 -3.07
C ALA A 107 -5.15 -9.46 -3.58
N ALA A 108 -3.91 -9.73 -4.00
CA ALA A 108 -3.02 -8.70 -4.51
C ALA A 108 -3.59 -7.98 -5.75
N GLN A 109 -4.29 -8.71 -6.64
CA GLN A 109 -4.96 -8.14 -7.81
C GLN A 109 -6.13 -7.21 -7.47
N LYS A 110 -6.76 -7.36 -6.30
CA LYS A 110 -7.80 -6.45 -5.81
C LYS A 110 -7.23 -5.16 -5.23
N PHE A 111 -5.92 -5.10 -4.98
CA PHE A 111 -5.26 -3.87 -4.56
C PHE A 111 -4.90 -3.03 -5.79
N THR A 112 -5.78 -2.09 -6.14
CA THR A 112 -5.64 -1.23 -7.31
C THR A 112 -5.41 0.24 -6.91
N PRO A 113 -4.81 1.07 -7.79
CA PRO A 113 -4.49 2.46 -7.45
C PRO A 113 -5.68 3.36 -7.12
N ASP A 114 -6.90 2.96 -7.48
CA ASP A 114 -8.16 3.64 -7.15
C ASP A 114 -8.49 3.66 -5.65
N ILE A 115 -7.80 2.83 -4.86
CA ILE A 115 -7.89 2.83 -3.40
C ILE A 115 -7.22 4.08 -2.79
N PHE A 116 -6.23 4.65 -3.48
CA PHE A 116 -5.61 5.89 -3.04
C PHE A 116 -6.52 7.08 -3.37
N PRO A 117 -6.49 8.14 -2.54
CA PRO A 117 -7.16 9.38 -2.90
C PRO A 117 -6.63 9.83 -4.26
N LYS A 118 -7.55 10.08 -5.21
CA LYS A 118 -7.17 10.63 -6.51
C LYS A 118 -6.41 11.92 -6.25
N PRO A 119 -5.26 12.16 -6.91
CA PRO A 119 -4.65 13.48 -6.88
C PRO A 119 -5.73 14.45 -7.38
N SER A 120 -6.26 15.28 -6.48
CA SER A 120 -6.99 16.46 -6.90
C SER A 120 -6.06 17.18 -7.86
N LYS A 121 -6.55 17.49 -9.07
CA LYS A 121 -5.78 18.26 -10.05
C LYS A 121 -5.12 19.43 -9.29
N LEU A 122 -3.79 19.37 -9.17
CA LEU A 122 -2.99 20.57 -8.91
C LEU A 122 -3.31 21.59 -9.99
#